data_AF-A0A8J5PVB5-F1
#
_entry.id   AF-A0A8J5PVB5-F1
#
_cell.length_a   1.000
_cell.length_b   1.000
_cell.length_c   1.000
_cell.angle_alpha   90.00
_cell.angle_beta   90.00
_cell.angle_gamma   90.00
#
_symmetry.space_group_name_H-M   'P 1'
#
loop_
_entity.id
_entity.type
_entity.pdbx_description
1 polymer ?
#
loop_
_entity_poly.entity_id
_entity_poly.type
_entity_poly.pdbx_seq_one_letter_code
_entity_poly.pdbx_strand_id
1 'polypeptide(L)'
;MDPETSDNDGSYRFSPVTYNDHAGQLWIVTILSLIYSTLVALARLYIKYHKFGFDDIFFALAIIFHLAQSIAVFVGLSNGLGKFNSITTLEQWATSSKSTLAVGILCLLTLSLAKCSVLALIQRIIGSKPGKSGPVCIGLMVITVVWGVGSCLAWLVNCRADSLLTLDNVKQCPHQVCKHFAPPEDSSSDA
;
A
#
# COMPACT_ATOMS: atom_id res chain seq x y z
N MET A 1 52.89 2.20 -19.51
CA MET A 1 51.94 2.07 -18.40
C MET A 1 50.66 2.75 -18.83
N ASP A 2 49.77 1.97 -19.43
CA ASP A 2 48.42 2.38 -19.79
C ASP A 2 47.52 2.25 -18.56
N PRO A 3 46.79 3.30 -18.15
CA PRO A 3 45.61 3.12 -17.33
C PRO A 3 44.39 3.03 -18.24
N GLU A 4 43.84 1.82 -18.31
CA GLU A 4 42.47 1.57 -18.70
C GLU A 4 41.51 2.41 -17.84
N THR A 5 40.78 3.33 -18.46
CA THR A 5 39.45 3.72 -17.97
C THR A 5 38.48 3.53 -19.12
N SER A 6 37.87 2.35 -19.14
CA SER A 6 36.73 2.04 -19.98
C SER A 6 35.57 2.98 -19.62
N ASP A 7 35.41 4.03 -20.40
CA ASP A 7 34.14 4.75 -20.53
C ASP A 7 33.12 3.80 -21.17
N ASN A 8 32.55 2.92 -20.34
CA ASN A 8 31.26 2.31 -20.62
C ASN A 8 30.20 3.36 -20.31
N ASP A 9 30.03 4.33 -21.22
CA ASP A 9 28.86 5.20 -21.30
C ASP A 9 27.67 4.32 -21.73
N GLY A 10 27.21 3.53 -20.77
CA GLY A 10 25.93 2.86 -20.82
C GLY A 10 24.86 3.92 -20.76
N SER A 11 24.47 4.45 -21.91
CA SER A 11 23.33 5.32 -22.09
C SER A 11 22.06 4.64 -21.52
N TYR A 12 21.78 4.86 -20.24
CA TYR A 12 20.55 4.44 -19.58
C TYR A 12 19.39 5.31 -20.09
N ARG A 13 18.84 4.98 -21.27
CA ARG A 13 17.73 5.70 -21.92
C ARG A 13 16.38 5.57 -21.20
N PHE A 14 16.35 4.84 -20.08
CA PHE A 14 15.20 4.74 -19.20
C PHE A 14 15.66 5.06 -17.78
N SER A 15 15.45 6.32 -17.39
CA SER A 15 15.56 6.91 -16.04
C SER A 15 16.57 6.25 -15.09
N PRO A 16 17.70 6.91 -14.73
CA PRO A 16 18.61 6.37 -13.74
C PRO A 16 17.84 6.08 -12.45
N VAL A 17 17.77 4.81 -12.05
CA VAL A 17 17.27 4.39 -10.74
C VAL A 17 18.30 4.85 -9.73
N THR A 18 18.22 6.12 -9.37
CA THR A 18 19.07 6.73 -8.35
C THR A 18 18.66 6.15 -7.00
N TYR A 19 19.64 5.84 -6.16
CA TYR A 19 19.49 5.24 -4.83
C TYR A 19 18.48 5.97 -3.90
N ASN A 20 18.10 7.21 -4.21
CA ASN A 20 17.18 8.04 -3.42
C ASN A 20 15.76 8.17 -4.00
N ASP A 21 15.46 7.58 -5.16
CA ASP A 21 14.13 7.66 -5.80
C ASP A 21 13.37 6.32 -5.72
N HIS A 22 12.84 6.02 -4.54
CA HIS A 22 12.03 4.83 -4.30
C HIS A 22 10.69 4.82 -5.08
N ALA A 23 10.27 5.98 -5.62
CA ALA A 23 9.09 6.08 -6.47
C ALA A 23 9.17 5.16 -7.70
N GLY A 24 10.33 5.05 -8.35
CA GLY A 24 10.50 4.20 -9.54
C GLY A 24 10.29 2.71 -9.23
N GLN A 25 10.83 2.26 -8.09
CA GLN A 25 10.64 0.88 -7.63
C GLN A 25 9.17 0.57 -7.31
N LEU A 26 8.48 1.51 -6.65
CA LEU A 26 7.05 1.35 -6.32
C LEU A 26 6.17 1.26 -7.58
N TRP A 27 6.47 2.03 -8.62
CA TRP A 27 5.79 1.94 -9.92
C TRP A 27 5.92 0.54 -10.52
N ILE A 28 7.15 0.03 -10.61
CA ILE A 28 7.44 -1.29 -11.19
C ILE A 28 6.72 -2.39 -10.40
N VAL A 29 6.88 -2.41 -9.08
CA VAL A 29 6.26 -3.44 -8.21
C VAL A 29 4.72 -3.41 -8.33
N THR A 30 4.11 -2.23 -8.41
CA THR A 30 2.66 -2.10 -8.52
C THR A 30 2.14 -2.63 -9.85
N ILE A 31 2.82 -2.31 -10.97
CA ILE A 31 2.45 -2.81 -12.31
C ILE A 31 2.59 -4.33 -12.36
N LEU A 32 3.72 -4.89 -11.90
CA LEU A 32 3.90 -6.34 -11.86
C LEU A 32 2.85 -7.02 -10.99
N SER A 33 2.55 -6.47 -9.80
CA SER A 33 1.51 -6.98 -8.92
C SER A 33 0.14 -7.02 -9.60
N LEU A 34 -0.21 -5.98 -10.36
CA LEU A 34 -1.48 -5.89 -11.08
C LEU A 34 -1.56 -6.91 -12.22
N ILE A 35 -0.48 -7.11 -12.98
CA ILE A 35 -0.40 -8.13 -14.03
C ILE A 35 -0.60 -9.52 -13.43
N TYR A 36 0.19 -9.89 -12.42
CA TYR A 36 0.09 -11.22 -11.80
C TYR A 36 -1.28 -11.46 -11.17
N SER A 37 -1.82 -10.47 -10.46
CA SER A 37 -3.13 -10.59 -9.81
C SER A 37 -4.23 -10.78 -10.86
N THR A 38 -4.18 -10.03 -11.97
CA THR A 38 -5.13 -10.17 -13.08
C THR A 38 -5.04 -11.54 -13.75
N LEU A 39 -3.82 -12.03 -14.02
CA LEU A 39 -3.61 -13.36 -14.61
C LEU A 39 -4.18 -14.47 -13.70
N VAL A 40 -3.90 -14.39 -12.39
CA VAL A 40 -4.44 -15.35 -11.41
C VAL A 40 -5.96 -15.25 -11.32
N ALA A 41 -6.52 -14.04 -11.38
CA ALA A 41 -7.97 -13.83 -11.36
C ALA A 41 -8.67 -14.41 -12.59
N LEU A 42 -8.13 -14.16 -13.78
CA LEU A 42 -8.64 -14.73 -15.01
C LEU A 42 -8.53 -16.26 -15.00
N ALA A 43 -7.41 -16.81 -14.54
CA ALA A 43 -7.25 -18.27 -14.41
C ALA A 43 -8.29 -18.87 -13.47
N ARG A 44 -8.52 -18.25 -12.30
CA ARG A 44 -9.53 -18.70 -11.33
C ARG A 44 -10.95 -18.59 -11.88
N LEU A 45 -11.27 -17.48 -12.55
CA LEU A 45 -12.58 -17.27 -13.17
C LEU A 45 -12.82 -18.28 -14.30
N TYR A 46 -11.80 -18.56 -15.12
CA TYR A 46 -11.87 -19.52 -16.21
C TYR A 46 -12.12 -20.94 -15.70
N ILE A 47 -11.33 -21.39 -14.72
CA ILE A 47 -11.49 -22.74 -14.12
C ILE A 47 -12.88 -22.91 -13.49
N LYS A 48 -13.44 -21.84 -12.93
CA LYS A 48 -14.65 -21.88 -12.12
C LYS A 48 -15.89 -21.32 -12.82
N TYR A 49 -15.79 -20.95 -14.09
CA TYR A 49 -16.85 -20.33 -14.88
C TYR A 49 -18.18 -21.12 -14.86
N HIS A 50 -18.10 -22.45 -14.70
CA HIS A 50 -19.27 -23.35 -14.63
C HIS A 50 -19.70 -23.75 -13.20
N LYS A 51 -19.05 -23.24 -12.16
CA LYS A 51 -19.30 -23.59 -10.74
C LYS A 51 -19.39 -22.34 -9.84
N PHE A 52 -20.07 -21.31 -10.33
CA PHE A 52 -20.34 -20.08 -9.58
C PHE A 52 -20.92 -20.41 -8.19
N GLY A 53 -20.22 -19.99 -7.15
CA GLY A 53 -20.63 -20.16 -5.75
C GLY A 53 -20.36 -18.89 -4.94
N PHE A 54 -20.88 -18.84 -3.71
CA PHE A 54 -20.72 -17.69 -2.81
C PHE A 54 -19.26 -17.26 -2.57
N ASP A 55 -18.33 -18.21 -2.66
CA ASP A 55 -16.88 -17.98 -2.61
C ASP A 55 -16.37 -17.01 -3.70
N ASP A 56 -16.99 -17.00 -4.88
CA ASP A 56 -16.57 -16.14 -5.98
C ASP A 56 -16.86 -14.65 -5.71
N ILE A 57 -17.78 -14.36 -4.80
CA ILE A 57 -18.08 -12.99 -4.36
C ILE A 57 -16.91 -12.43 -3.55
N PHE A 58 -16.34 -13.21 -2.63
CA PHE A 58 -15.15 -12.78 -1.86
C PHE A 58 -13.96 -12.56 -2.77
N PHE A 59 -13.79 -13.43 -3.77
CA PHE A 59 -12.74 -13.27 -4.77
C PHE A 59 -12.93 -12.01 -5.63
N ALA A 60 -14.15 -11.78 -6.13
CA ALA A 60 -14.48 -10.59 -6.91
C ALA A 60 -14.24 -9.31 -6.10
N LEU A 61 -14.69 -9.28 -4.84
CA LEU A 61 -14.45 -8.15 -3.94
C LEU A 61 -12.94 -7.92 -3.71
N ALA A 62 -12.15 -8.99 -3.50
CA ALA A 62 -10.69 -8.87 -3.35
C ALA A 62 -10.05 -8.20 -4.58
N ILE A 63 -10.46 -8.56 -5.79
CA ILE A 63 -9.95 -7.94 -7.02
C ILE A 63 -10.37 -6.47 -7.14
N ILE A 64 -11.61 -6.14 -6.78
CA ILE A 64 -12.06 -4.74 -6.77
C ILE A 64 -11.22 -3.90 -5.80
N PHE A 65 -10.97 -4.41 -4.59
CA PHE A 65 -10.13 -3.71 -3.61
C PHE A 65 -8.67 -3.61 -4.06
N HIS A 66 -8.12 -4.64 -4.71
CA HIS A 66 -6.77 -4.62 -5.27
C HIS A 66 -6.61 -3.57 -6.38
N LEU A 67 -7.62 -3.42 -7.24
CA LEU A 67 -7.65 -2.38 -8.26
C LEU A 67 -7.73 -0.99 -7.64
N ALA A 68 -8.63 -0.80 -6.67
CA ALA A 68 -8.76 0.47 -5.94
C ALA A 68 -7.44 0.86 -5.24
N GLN A 69 -6.78 -0.11 -4.60
CA GLN A 69 -5.46 0.07 -3.98
C GLN A 69 -4.43 0.50 -5.02
N SER A 70 -4.37 -0.19 -6.15
CA SER A 70 -3.39 0.10 -7.21
C SER A 70 -3.57 1.52 -7.76
N ILE A 71 -4.82 1.96 -7.98
CA ILE A 71 -5.13 3.33 -8.40
C ILE A 71 -4.67 4.33 -7.34
N ALA A 72 -4.94 4.09 -6.05
CA ALA A 72 -4.51 4.97 -4.97
C ALA A 72 -2.97 5.06 -4.86
N VAL A 73 -2.26 3.96 -5.14
CA VAL A 73 -0.79 3.96 -5.25
C VAL A 73 -0.33 4.84 -6.41
N PHE A 74 -0.93 4.71 -7.60
CA PHE A 74 -0.60 5.57 -8.74
C PHE A 74 -0.85 7.05 -8.45
N VAL A 75 -1.98 7.40 -7.80
CA VAL A 75 -2.28 8.78 -7.40
C VAL A 75 -1.29 9.28 -6.35
N GLY A 76 -0.88 8.44 -5.41
CA GLY A 76 0.18 8.79 -4.45
C GLY A 76 1.48 9.10 -5.16
N LEU A 77 1.93 8.20 -6.04
CA LEU A 77 3.16 8.36 -6.80
C LEU A 77 3.15 9.59 -7.73
N SER A 78 2.01 9.90 -8.35
CA SER A 78 1.85 11.11 -9.18
C SER A 78 1.92 12.40 -8.37
N ASN A 79 1.53 12.36 -7.09
CA ASN A 79 1.53 13.51 -6.19
C ASN A 79 2.83 13.65 -5.37
N GLY A 80 3.90 12.95 -5.78
CA GLY A 80 5.23 13.10 -5.19
C GLY A 80 5.58 12.06 -4.11
N LEU A 81 4.76 11.02 -3.91
CA LEU A 81 5.08 9.93 -2.99
C LEU A 81 6.37 9.22 -3.46
N GLY A 82 7.40 9.18 -2.61
CA GLY A 82 8.68 8.51 -2.88
C GLY A 82 9.72 9.34 -3.64
N LYS A 83 9.52 10.65 -3.80
CA LYS A 83 10.50 11.58 -4.39
C LYS A 83 11.16 12.40 -3.30
N PHE A 84 12.50 12.39 -3.22
CA PHE A 84 13.27 13.07 -2.16
C PHE A 84 13.52 14.57 -2.42
N ASN A 85 12.71 15.21 -3.28
CA ASN A 85 12.99 16.57 -3.72
C ASN A 85 12.28 17.59 -2.81
N SER A 86 13.04 18.58 -2.34
CA SER A 86 12.68 19.62 -1.36
C SER A 86 11.65 20.65 -1.84
N ILE A 87 10.82 20.31 -2.83
CA ILE A 87 9.87 21.23 -3.51
C ILE A 87 8.42 20.72 -3.48
N THR A 88 8.13 19.69 -2.69
CA THR A 88 6.77 19.17 -2.54
C THR A 88 5.97 20.07 -1.60
N THR A 89 4.95 20.74 -2.14
CA THR A 89 4.06 21.63 -1.38
C THR A 89 3.37 20.87 -0.25
N LEU A 90 3.14 21.53 0.89
CA LEU A 90 2.49 20.94 2.08
C LEU A 90 1.16 20.22 1.76
N GLU A 91 0.39 20.76 0.81
CA GLU A 91 -0.84 20.18 0.27
C GLU A 91 -0.66 18.82 -0.41
N GLN A 92 0.43 18.65 -1.17
CA GLN A 92 0.74 17.40 -1.87
C GLN A 92 1.18 16.31 -0.89
N TRP A 93 1.87 16.68 0.18
CA TRP A 93 2.19 15.79 1.30
C TRP A 93 0.95 15.31 2.04
N ALA A 94 0.02 16.22 2.36
CA ALA A 94 -1.24 15.86 3.03
C ALA A 94 -2.09 14.90 2.19
N THR A 95 -2.16 15.15 0.87
CA THR A 95 -2.89 14.28 -0.07
C THR A 95 -2.22 12.93 -0.24
N SER A 96 -0.89 12.90 -0.38
CA SER A 96 -0.12 11.67 -0.51
C SER A 96 -0.20 10.80 0.74
N SER A 97 -0.13 11.41 1.93
CA SER A 97 -0.30 10.70 3.20
C SER A 97 -1.68 10.03 3.30
N LYS A 98 -2.77 10.78 3.04
CA LYS A 98 -4.13 10.22 3.01
C LYS A 98 -4.26 9.07 2.02
N SER A 99 -3.66 9.19 0.84
CA SER A 99 -3.66 8.12 -0.16
C SER A 99 -2.93 6.88 0.35
N THR A 100 -1.75 7.02 0.95
CA THR A 100 -1.00 5.91 1.55
C THR A 100 -1.77 5.22 2.67
N LEU A 101 -2.50 5.97 3.50
CA LEU A 101 -3.39 5.40 4.52
C LEU A 101 -4.48 4.54 3.88
N ALA A 102 -5.16 5.08 2.85
CA ALA A 102 -6.18 4.35 2.12
C ALA A 102 -5.60 3.07 1.47
N VAL A 103 -4.43 3.16 0.84
CA VAL A 103 -3.70 2.02 0.27
C VAL A 103 -3.44 0.94 1.31
N GLY A 104 -2.96 1.30 2.50
CA GLY A 104 -2.67 0.35 3.58
C GLY A 104 -3.92 -0.42 4.01
N ILE A 105 -5.04 0.28 4.22
CA ILE A 105 -6.32 -0.33 4.62
C ILE A 105 -6.87 -1.23 3.52
N LEU A 106 -6.87 -0.74 2.26
CA LEU A 106 -7.31 -1.51 1.10
C LEU A 106 -6.46 -2.77 0.90
N CYS A 107 -5.16 -2.70 1.16
CA CYS A 107 -4.24 -3.83 1.11
C CYS A 107 -4.59 -4.90 2.13
N LEU A 108 -4.77 -4.50 3.40
CA LEU A 108 -5.15 -5.43 4.47
C LEU A 108 -6.50 -6.10 4.19
N LEU A 109 -7.46 -5.33 3.70
CA LEU A 109 -8.78 -5.85 3.32
C LEU A 109 -8.66 -6.85 2.17
N THR A 110 -7.95 -6.50 1.10
CA THR A 110 -7.67 -7.37 -0.05
C THR A 110 -7.04 -8.69 0.39
N LEU A 111 -6.01 -8.64 1.24
CA LEU A 111 -5.34 -9.84 1.75
C LEU A 111 -6.27 -10.72 2.60
N SER A 112 -7.10 -10.11 3.44
CA SER A 112 -8.04 -10.83 4.28
C SER A 112 -9.11 -11.54 3.44
N LEU A 113 -9.68 -10.87 2.44
CA LEU A 113 -10.67 -11.44 1.52
C LEU A 113 -10.05 -12.54 0.65
N ALA A 114 -8.81 -12.35 0.18
CA ALA A 114 -8.10 -13.36 -0.60
C ALA A 114 -7.88 -14.65 0.21
N LYS A 115 -7.49 -14.54 1.49
CA LYS A 115 -7.37 -15.70 2.40
C LYS A 115 -8.72 -16.37 2.64
N CYS A 116 -9.77 -15.59 2.88
CA CYS A 116 -11.12 -16.11 3.08
C CYS A 116 -11.60 -16.89 1.85
N SER A 117 -11.35 -16.38 0.64
CA SER A 117 -11.72 -17.09 -0.59
C SER A 117 -10.95 -18.40 -0.76
N VAL A 118 -9.65 -18.42 -0.50
CA VAL A 118 -8.87 -19.67 -0.55
C VAL A 118 -9.37 -20.68 0.49
N LEU A 119 -9.68 -20.25 1.71
CA LEU A 119 -10.23 -21.12 2.76
C LEU A 119 -11.61 -21.67 2.39
N ALA A 120 -12.49 -20.84 1.81
CA ALA A 120 -13.81 -21.27 1.34
C ALA A 120 -13.69 -22.28 0.18
N LEU A 121 -12.76 -22.07 -0.75
CA LEU A 121 -12.47 -23.02 -1.82
C LEU A 121 -11.99 -24.37 -1.26
N ILE A 122 -11.05 -24.33 -0.32
CA ILE A 122 -10.53 -25.54 0.36
C ILE A 122 -11.65 -26.25 1.10
N GLN A 123 -12.51 -25.52 1.80
CA GLN A 123 -13.66 -26.08 2.51
C GLN A 123 -14.65 -26.74 1.55
N ARG A 124 -14.88 -26.18 0.36
CA ARG A 124 -15.73 -26.78 -0.67
C ARG A 124 -15.13 -28.06 -1.24
N ILE A 125 -13.82 -28.10 -1.46
CA ILE A 125 -13.11 -29.28 -1.97
C ILE A 125 -13.12 -30.40 -0.92
N ILE A 126 -12.79 -30.07 0.34
CA ILE A 126 -12.68 -31.04 1.44
C ILE A 126 -14.06 -31.44 1.97
N GLY A 127 -15.05 -30.54 1.94
CA GLY A 127 -16.41 -30.77 2.44
C GLY A 127 -17.18 -31.86 1.69
N SER A 128 -16.67 -32.32 0.55
CA SER A 128 -17.13 -33.54 -0.12
C SER A 128 -16.80 -34.83 0.66
N LYS A 129 -16.01 -34.75 1.73
CA LYS A 129 -15.56 -35.88 2.55
C LYS A 129 -15.96 -35.66 4.02
N PRO A 130 -16.80 -36.51 4.62
CA PRO A 130 -17.28 -36.32 5.99
C PRO A 130 -16.13 -36.51 7.00
N GLY A 131 -15.65 -35.41 7.59
CA GLY A 131 -14.54 -35.42 8.55
C GLY A 131 -14.47 -34.16 9.43
N LYS A 132 -13.60 -34.18 10.44
CA LYS A 132 -13.40 -33.11 11.45
C LYS A 132 -12.77 -31.82 10.91
N SER A 133 -12.57 -31.70 9.60
CA SER A 133 -11.91 -30.57 8.93
C SER A 133 -12.80 -29.33 8.75
N GLY A 134 -14.13 -29.50 8.75
CA GLY A 134 -15.10 -28.41 8.65
C GLY A 134 -14.93 -27.31 9.72
N PRO A 135 -14.96 -27.64 11.03
CA PRO A 135 -14.81 -26.64 12.09
C PRO A 135 -13.42 -25.97 12.09
N VAL A 136 -12.37 -26.67 11.66
CA VAL A 136 -11.01 -26.10 11.58
C VAL A 136 -10.93 -25.02 10.50
N CYS A 137 -11.52 -25.25 9.31
CA CYS A 137 -11.58 -24.22 8.26
C CYS A 137 -12.36 -22.98 8.69
N ILE A 138 -13.50 -23.18 9.38
CA ILE A 138 -14.30 -22.07 9.91
C ILE A 138 -13.50 -21.29 10.96
N GLY A 139 -12.81 -21.98 11.86
CA GLY A 139 -11.93 -21.35 12.84
C GLY A 139 -10.84 -20.50 12.18
N LEU A 140 -10.17 -21.02 11.15
CA LEU A 140 -9.16 -20.27 10.39
C LEU A 140 -9.77 -19.05 9.68
N MET A 141 -10.98 -19.17 9.13
CA MET A 141 -11.67 -18.05 8.49
C MET A 141 -11.94 -16.93 9.51
N VAL A 142 -12.48 -17.26 10.69
CA VAL A 142 -12.73 -16.30 11.76
C VAL A 142 -11.43 -15.62 12.21
N ILE A 143 -10.36 -16.40 12.43
CA ILE A 143 -9.06 -15.87 12.82
C ILE A 143 -8.53 -14.89 11.75
N THR A 144 -8.67 -15.21 10.47
CA THR A 144 -8.21 -14.30 9.39
C THR A 144 -9.02 -13.01 9.33
N VAL A 145 -10.33 -13.05 9.59
CA VAL A 145 -11.17 -11.85 9.66
C VAL A 145 -10.79 -11.01 10.86
N VAL A 146 -10.64 -11.60 12.04
CA VAL A 146 -10.23 -10.90 13.27
C VAL A 146 -8.85 -10.26 13.08
N TRP A 147 -7.91 -10.98 12.47
CA TRP A 147 -6.58 -10.45 12.14
C TRP A 147 -6.66 -9.26 11.18
N GLY A 148 -7.46 -9.38 10.12
CA GLY A 148 -7.64 -8.31 9.13
C GLY A 148 -8.24 -7.05 9.76
N VAL A 149 -9.33 -7.21 10.51
CA VAL A 149 -9.99 -6.11 11.22
C VAL A 149 -9.04 -5.50 12.25
N GLY A 150 -8.37 -6.31 13.07
CA GLY A 150 -7.40 -5.84 14.07
C GLY A 150 -6.25 -5.05 13.45
N SER A 151 -5.72 -5.52 12.32
CA SER A 151 -4.66 -4.82 11.59
C SER A 151 -5.15 -3.49 11.02
N CYS A 152 -6.36 -3.45 10.44
CA CYS A 152 -6.96 -2.21 9.94
C CYS A 152 -7.17 -1.19 11.07
N LEU A 153 -7.69 -1.63 12.22
CA LEU A 153 -7.87 -0.77 13.39
C LEU A 153 -6.52 -0.28 13.92
N ALA A 154 -5.53 -1.15 14.02
CA ALA A 154 -4.18 -0.77 14.47
C ALA A 154 -3.56 0.29 13.55
N TRP A 155 -3.69 0.13 12.24
CA TRP A 155 -3.21 1.10 11.25
C TRP A 155 -3.93 2.45 11.39
N LEU A 156 -5.26 2.43 11.53
CA LEU A 156 -6.06 3.64 11.73
C LEU A 156 -5.73 4.35 13.05
N VAL A 157 -5.50 3.61 14.13
CA VAL A 157 -5.15 4.16 15.44
C VAL A 157 -3.74 4.74 15.42
N ASN A 158 -2.77 4.06 14.83
CA ASN A 158 -1.41 4.58 14.71
C ASN A 158 -1.42 5.92 13.96
N CYS A 159 -2.06 5.97 12.80
CA CYS A 159 -2.09 7.18 11.99
C CYS A 159 -2.99 8.29 12.55
N ARG A 160 -4.01 7.97 13.37
CA ARG A 160 -4.77 8.97 14.15
C ARG A 160 -4.03 9.44 15.40
N ALA A 161 -3.25 8.59 16.05
CA ALA A 161 -2.38 8.96 17.15
C ALA A 161 -1.28 9.92 16.68
N ASP A 162 -0.77 9.72 15.46
CA ASP A 162 0.18 10.62 14.81
C ASP A 162 -0.49 11.93 14.32
N SER A 163 -1.78 11.90 13.93
CA SER A 163 -2.55 13.10 13.52
C SER A 163 -3.12 13.91 14.69
N LEU A 164 -2.91 13.48 15.93
CA LEU A 164 -3.19 14.26 17.15
C LEU A 164 -2.18 15.39 17.39
N LEU A 165 -1.17 15.53 16.52
CA LEU A 165 -0.31 16.71 16.43
C LEU A 165 -0.96 17.82 15.56
N THR A 166 -2.27 18.03 15.68
CA THR A 166 -2.93 19.20 15.10
C THR A 166 -2.74 20.39 16.05
N LEU A 167 -2.01 21.39 15.55
CA LEU A 167 -1.93 22.85 15.79
C LEU A 167 -2.25 23.50 17.17
N ASP A 168 -3.06 22.90 18.04
CA ASP A 168 -3.33 23.43 19.39
C ASP A 168 -2.18 23.10 20.39
N ASN A 169 -1.36 22.09 20.05
CA ASN A 169 -0.22 21.66 20.88
C ASN A 169 1.11 22.37 20.57
N VAL A 170 1.14 23.43 19.75
CA VAL A 170 2.35 24.28 19.60
C VAL A 170 2.76 24.90 20.95
N LYS A 171 1.83 25.03 21.91
CA LYS A 171 2.14 25.43 23.29
C LYS A 171 2.58 24.27 24.20
N GLN A 172 2.34 23.01 23.82
CA GLN A 172 2.52 21.84 24.69
C GLN A 172 3.85 21.11 24.45
N CYS A 173 4.51 21.32 23.30
CA CYS A 173 5.76 20.64 22.92
C CYS A 173 6.84 21.63 22.42
N PRO A 174 7.55 22.34 23.31
CA PRO A 174 8.52 23.39 22.92
C PRO A 174 9.80 22.87 22.25
N HIS A 175 10.00 21.56 22.13
CA HIS A 175 11.29 20.98 21.70
C HIS A 175 11.27 20.24 20.36
N GLN A 176 10.13 20.14 19.67
CA GLN A 176 10.08 19.61 18.31
C GLN A 176 10.33 20.73 17.30
N VAL A 177 11.61 20.98 17.05
CA VAL A 177 12.07 21.96 16.05
C VAL A 177 11.67 21.45 14.66
N CYS A 178 10.64 22.05 14.07
CA CYS A 178 10.37 21.97 12.64
C CYS A 178 11.53 22.60 11.86
N LYS A 179 12.55 21.79 11.55
CA LYS A 179 13.61 22.16 10.61
C LYS A 179 13.07 22.09 9.17
N HIS A 180 12.35 23.13 8.74
CA HIS A 180 12.33 23.69 7.38
C HIS A 180 11.06 24.50 7.12
N PHE A 181 10.95 25.65 7.79
CA PHE A 181 10.24 26.78 7.22
C PHE A 181 10.97 28.04 7.69
N ALA A 182 11.91 28.51 6.89
CA ALA A 182 12.51 29.83 7.07
C ALA A 182 11.79 30.80 6.12
N PRO A 183 10.88 31.65 6.63
CA PRO A 183 10.57 32.92 5.97
C PRO A 183 11.71 33.93 6.23
N PRO A 184 11.86 34.96 5.38
CA PRO A 184 13.07 35.79 5.32
C PRO A 184 13.33 36.53 6.63
N GLU A 185 14.60 36.65 7.00
CA GLU A 185 15.07 37.56 8.05
C GLU A 185 14.70 39.00 7.66
N ASP A 186 13.58 39.50 8.21
CA ASP A 186 13.41 40.94 8.34
C ASP A 186 14.42 41.41 9.40
N SER A 187 15.34 42.23 8.91
CA SER A 187 16.49 42.72 9.66
C SER A 187 16.03 43.69 10.74
N SER A 188 16.44 43.38 11.97
CA SER A 188 16.39 44.17 13.20
C SER A 188 16.68 45.67 13.03
N SER A 189 15.92 46.52 13.72
CA SER A 189 16.39 47.35 14.86
C SER A 189 15.70 48.72 14.94
N ASP A 190 14.79 48.85 15.90
CA ASP A 190 14.60 50.09 16.66
C ASP A 190 15.65 50.12 17.78
N ALA A 191 16.61 51.04 17.68
CA ALA A 191 17.32 51.71 18.78
C ALA A 191 18.23 52.82 18.22
#